data_AF-A0A970IW61-F1
#
_entry.id   AF-A0A970IW61-F1
#
_cell.length_a   1.000
_cell.length_b   1.000
_cell.length_c   1.000
_cell.angle_alpha   90.00
_cell.angle_beta   90.00
_cell.angle_gamma   90.00
#
_symmetry.space_group_name_H-M   'P 1'
#
loop_
_entity.id
_entity.type
_entity.pdbx_description
1 polymer ?
#
loop_
_entity_poly.entity_id
_entity_poly.type
_entity_poly.pdbx_seq_one_letter_code
_entity_poly.pdbx_strand_id
1 'polypeptide(L)'
;MSLVNFDIDAIPGERWFPKETFFEEDMQLYWGDWGVASEVDALKAVLMRRPGKEIENFDYNEVRFKSTINVEKFRQEHDNLAQIYKEHDIKVYYVENQREDRPNALFMRDLVFMTPEGAIVTRPAMAARRGEERYVAETLAKIGVPIVRTINGNCTFEGAMGMWVDRQTVILATGSRTNKAGYEQVEYELKRMGVSDIIHMQI
;
A
#
# COMPACT_ATOMS: atom_id res chain seq x y z
N MET A 1 -1.73 -26.84 -26.34
CA MET A 1 -0.83 -25.96 -27.12
C MET A 1 -1.11 -24.55 -26.67
N SER A 2 -0.29 -24.00 -25.76
CA SER A 2 -0.40 -22.59 -25.38
C SER A 2 0.02 -21.76 -26.58
N LEU A 3 -0.86 -20.88 -27.04
CA LEU A 3 -0.52 -19.84 -28.00
C LEU A 3 0.39 -18.87 -27.26
N VAL A 4 1.70 -19.03 -27.47
CA VAL A 4 2.69 -18.02 -27.12
C VAL A 4 2.32 -16.78 -27.93
N ASN A 5 1.79 -15.77 -27.24
CA ASN A 5 1.31 -14.56 -27.88
C ASN A 5 2.52 -13.63 -27.99
N PHE A 6 3.18 -13.63 -29.14
CA PHE A 6 4.31 -12.76 -29.41
C PHE A 6 3.83 -11.30 -29.38
N ASP A 7 4.27 -10.54 -28.38
CA ASP A 7 3.88 -9.14 -28.17
C ASP A 7 4.44 -8.22 -29.26
N ILE A 8 5.65 -8.52 -29.76
CA ILE A 8 6.29 -7.82 -30.88
C ILE A 8 6.99 -8.81 -31.81
N ASP A 9 7.01 -8.50 -33.10
CA ASP A 9 7.85 -9.20 -34.07
C ASP A 9 9.30 -8.73 -33.93
N ALA A 10 10.21 -9.66 -33.58
CA ALA A 10 11.63 -9.36 -33.47
C ALA A 10 12.20 -8.86 -34.82
N ILE A 11 13.01 -7.80 -34.78
CA ILE A 11 13.59 -7.23 -36.00
C ILE A 11 14.70 -8.16 -36.51
N PRO A 12 14.80 -8.45 -37.82
CA PRO A 12 15.87 -9.29 -38.35
C PRO A 12 17.26 -8.80 -37.91
N GLY A 13 17.97 -9.63 -37.14
CA GLY A 13 19.29 -9.31 -36.57
C GLY A 13 19.33 -9.19 -35.05
N GLU A 14 18.19 -9.22 -34.37
CA GLU A 14 18.13 -9.29 -32.90
C GLU A 14 18.74 -10.59 -32.36
N ARG A 15 19.62 -10.46 -31.36
CA ARG A 15 20.39 -11.57 -30.78
C ARG A 15 19.93 -11.99 -29.39
N TRP A 16 18.86 -11.40 -28.90
CA TRP A 16 18.28 -11.70 -27.60
C TRP A 16 16.77 -11.62 -27.72
N PHE A 17 16.08 -12.46 -26.96
CA PHE A 17 14.62 -12.54 -26.91
C PHE A 17 14.17 -12.15 -25.51
N PRO A 18 13.04 -11.44 -25.36
CA PRO A 18 12.49 -11.15 -24.05
C PRO A 18 12.15 -12.45 -23.31
N LYS A 19 12.30 -12.44 -21.98
CA LYS A 19 11.73 -13.48 -21.15
C LYS A 19 10.23 -13.22 -21.05
N GLU A 20 9.43 -14.11 -21.63
CA GLU A 20 7.98 -14.01 -21.60
C GLU A 20 7.43 -14.61 -20.30
N THR A 21 7.42 -13.80 -19.24
CA THR A 21 6.81 -14.10 -17.94
C THR A 21 5.93 -12.96 -17.48
N PHE A 22 4.91 -13.27 -16.68
CA PHE A 22 4.13 -12.29 -15.94
C PHE A 22 4.92 -11.82 -14.71
N PHE A 23 4.66 -10.59 -14.28
CA PHE A 23 5.38 -9.99 -13.14
C PHE A 23 5.24 -10.83 -11.86
N GLU A 24 4.06 -11.41 -11.60
CA GLU A 24 3.82 -12.28 -10.44
C GLU A 24 4.67 -13.56 -10.47
N GLU A 25 4.95 -14.11 -11.66
CA GLU A 25 5.83 -15.29 -11.80
C GLU A 25 7.28 -14.97 -11.43
N ASP A 26 7.68 -13.71 -11.61
CA ASP A 26 9.01 -13.20 -11.33
C ASP A 26 9.19 -12.70 -9.89
N MET A 27 8.09 -12.53 -9.13
CA MET A 27 8.13 -11.92 -7.80
C MET A 27 9.01 -12.69 -6.82
N GLN A 28 8.78 -13.99 -6.66
CA GLN A 28 9.48 -14.76 -5.63
C GLN A 28 11.01 -14.79 -5.85
N LEU A 29 11.45 -14.79 -7.11
CA LEU A 29 12.86 -14.86 -7.46
C LEU A 29 13.58 -13.52 -7.30
N TYR A 30 12.95 -12.41 -7.71
CA TYR A 30 13.63 -11.11 -7.80
C TYR A 30 13.23 -10.09 -6.73
N TRP A 31 12.08 -10.26 -6.08
CA TRP A 31 11.50 -9.28 -5.16
C TRP A 31 11.21 -9.85 -3.76
N GLY A 32 10.65 -11.07 -3.69
CA GLY A 32 10.30 -11.77 -2.45
C GLY A 32 8.86 -12.32 -2.46
N ASP A 33 8.47 -12.96 -1.35
CA ASP A 33 7.09 -13.46 -1.10
C ASP A 33 6.22 -12.30 -0.57
N TRP A 34 5.78 -11.44 -1.50
CA TRP A 34 4.90 -10.30 -1.22
C TRP A 34 3.56 -10.48 -1.90
N GLY A 35 2.50 -9.90 -1.33
CA GLY A 35 1.19 -9.84 -1.95
C GLY A 35 0.06 -9.82 -0.93
N VAL A 36 -1.04 -9.16 -1.26
CA VAL A 36 -2.31 -9.22 -0.50
C VAL A 36 -3.45 -9.34 -1.50
N ALA A 37 -4.34 -10.30 -1.26
CA ALA A 37 -5.52 -10.58 -2.07
C ALA A 37 -6.77 -10.90 -1.23
N SER A 38 -6.68 -10.75 0.09
CA SER A 38 -7.72 -11.10 1.06
C SER A 38 -7.45 -10.37 2.37
N GLU A 39 -8.50 -9.92 3.05
CA GLU A 39 -8.40 -9.36 4.41
C GLU A 39 -8.59 -10.40 5.52
N VAL A 40 -8.80 -11.68 5.18
CA VAL A 40 -9.04 -12.77 6.15
C VAL A 40 -8.05 -13.93 6.07
N ASP A 41 -7.19 -13.94 5.05
CA ASP A 41 -6.13 -14.94 4.92
C ASP A 41 -5.08 -14.77 6.03
N ALA A 42 -4.29 -15.82 6.26
CA ALA A 42 -3.22 -15.79 7.25
C ALA A 42 -2.22 -14.66 6.97
N LEU A 43 -2.16 -13.69 7.89
CA LEU A 43 -1.24 -12.56 7.81
C LEU A 43 0.20 -13.04 8.00
N LYS A 44 1.11 -12.66 7.10
CA LYS A 44 2.54 -13.04 7.15
C LYS A 44 3.47 -11.88 7.49
N ALA A 45 3.09 -10.65 7.14
CA ALA A 45 3.90 -9.46 7.35
C ALA A 45 3.04 -8.21 7.51
N VAL A 46 3.55 -7.24 8.25
CA VAL A 46 2.93 -5.91 8.43
C VAL A 46 3.96 -4.81 8.25
N LEU A 47 3.50 -3.67 7.73
CA LEU A 47 4.24 -2.41 7.72
C LEU A 47 3.67 -1.51 8.83
N MET A 48 4.53 -1.00 9.69
CA MET A 48 4.17 -0.16 10.83
C MET A 48 5.03 1.10 10.87
N ARG A 49 4.56 2.13 11.58
CA ARG A 49 5.36 3.30 11.97
C ARG A 49 5.22 3.48 13.46
N ARG A 50 6.29 3.14 14.19
CA ARG A 50 6.35 3.42 15.62
C ARG A 50 6.25 4.92 15.83
N PRO A 51 5.39 5.42 16.75
CA PRO A 51 5.23 6.85 16.97
C PRO A 51 6.54 7.54 17.34
N GLY A 52 7.02 8.42 16.46
CA GLY A 52 8.27 9.15 16.62
C GLY A 52 8.07 10.50 17.31
N LYS A 53 8.83 11.50 16.87
CA LYS A 53 8.73 12.89 17.36
C LYS A 53 7.49 13.60 16.85
N GLU A 54 6.91 13.12 15.76
CA GLU A 54 5.72 13.71 15.13
C GLU A 54 4.49 13.76 16.03
N ILE A 55 4.48 12.98 17.12
CA ILE A 55 3.40 12.98 18.11
C ILE A 55 3.74 13.75 19.39
N GLU A 56 4.93 14.35 19.52
CA GLU A 56 5.35 15.03 20.76
C GLU A 56 4.74 16.43 20.90
N ASN A 57 4.51 17.12 19.78
CA ASN A 57 3.96 18.47 19.77
C ASN A 57 3.11 18.72 18.51
N PHE A 58 1.79 18.57 18.62
CA PHE A 58 0.84 18.83 17.54
C PHE A 58 -0.53 19.26 18.10
N ASP A 59 -1.31 20.00 17.30
CA ASP A 59 -2.71 20.26 17.63
C ASP A 59 -3.58 19.10 17.14
N TYR A 60 -4.14 18.33 18.09
CA TYR A 60 -4.97 17.17 17.80
C TYR A 60 -6.23 17.53 16.98
N ASN A 61 -6.77 18.75 17.12
CA ASN A 61 -7.97 19.17 16.40
C ASN A 61 -7.70 19.38 14.91
N GLU A 62 -6.54 19.94 14.56
CA GLU A 62 -6.17 20.24 13.17
C GLU A 62 -5.89 18.98 12.35
N VAL A 63 -5.46 17.91 13.03
CA VAL A 63 -5.04 16.65 12.40
C VAL A 63 -6.01 15.48 12.65
N ARG A 64 -7.23 15.77 13.10
CA ARG A 64 -8.32 14.80 13.33
C ARG A 64 -8.01 13.69 14.34
N PHE A 65 -7.17 13.97 15.32
CA PHE A 65 -7.12 13.15 16.53
C PHE A 65 -8.33 13.49 17.41
N LYS A 66 -8.88 12.49 18.11
CA LYS A 66 -10.07 12.68 18.94
C LYS A 66 -9.78 13.52 20.19
N SER A 67 -8.57 13.43 20.72
CA SER A 67 -8.12 14.11 21.94
C SER A 67 -6.61 14.22 21.95
N THR A 68 -6.07 14.91 22.96
CA THR A 68 -4.66 14.80 23.34
C THR A 68 -4.29 13.35 23.64
N ILE A 69 -3.00 13.07 23.53
CA ILE A 69 -2.42 11.75 23.76
C ILE A 69 -1.42 11.77 24.92
N ASN A 70 -1.17 10.63 25.53
CA ASN A 70 0.02 10.42 26.36
C ASN A 70 1.08 9.74 25.48
N VAL A 71 2.16 10.46 25.18
CA VAL A 71 3.19 10.05 24.21
C VAL A 71 3.82 8.70 24.58
N GLU A 72 4.24 8.55 25.84
CA GLU A 72 4.91 7.33 26.30
C GLU A 72 3.96 6.14 26.32
N LYS A 73 2.71 6.36 26.75
CA LYS A 73 1.69 5.32 26.69
C LYS A 73 1.39 4.91 25.24
N PHE A 74 1.33 5.86 24.31
CA PHE A 74 1.05 5.56 22.90
C PHE A 74 2.17 4.73 22.26
N ARG A 75 3.43 5.07 22.57
CA ARG A 75 4.60 4.27 22.17
C ARG A 75 4.55 2.86 22.76
N GLN A 76 4.26 2.74 24.05
CA GLN A 76 4.14 1.44 24.73
C GLN A 76 3.02 0.57 24.13
N GLU A 77 1.85 1.15 23.86
CA GLU A 77 0.72 0.44 23.26
C GLU A 77 1.04 -0.01 21.82
N HIS A 78 1.73 0.84 21.05
CA HIS A 78 2.22 0.45 19.72
C HIS A 78 3.24 -0.70 19.81
N ASP A 79 4.20 -0.63 20.74
CA ASP A 79 5.21 -1.67 20.92
C ASP A 79 4.58 -3.00 21.33
N ASN A 80 3.55 -2.97 22.19
CA ASN A 80 2.76 -4.15 22.56
C ASN A 80 2.04 -4.76 21.34
N LEU A 81 1.46 -3.93 20.46
CA LEU A 81 0.83 -4.42 19.22
C LEU A 81 1.87 -5.08 18.30
N ALA A 82 3.03 -4.47 18.11
CA ALA A 82 4.11 -5.04 17.31
C ALA A 82 4.63 -6.36 17.90
N GLN A 83 4.64 -6.48 19.24
CA GLN A 83 5.03 -7.70 19.93
C GLN A 83 4.04 -8.84 19.68
N ILE A 84 2.73 -8.57 19.69
CA ILE A 84 1.70 -9.57 19.33
C ILE A 84 1.95 -10.12 17.92
N TYR A 85 2.23 -9.26 16.93
CA TYR A 85 2.55 -9.75 15.58
C TYR A 85 3.76 -10.70 15.59
N LYS A 86 4.84 -10.33 16.28
CA LYS A 86 6.06 -11.16 16.36
C LYS A 86 5.80 -12.50 17.05
N GLU A 87 4.98 -12.53 18.10
CA GLU A 87 4.61 -13.75 18.83
C GLU A 87 3.80 -14.74 17.97
N HIS A 88 3.16 -14.24 16.91
CA HIS A 88 2.45 -15.02 15.91
C HIS A 88 3.28 -15.26 14.63
N ASP A 89 4.61 -15.12 14.69
CA ASP A 89 5.54 -15.28 13.56
C ASP A 89 5.28 -14.34 12.37
N ILE A 90 4.59 -13.23 12.61
CA ILE A 90 4.32 -12.19 11.60
C ILE A 90 5.50 -11.23 11.55
N LYS A 91 6.07 -11.04 10.36
CA LYS A 91 7.19 -10.12 10.16
C LYS A 91 6.74 -8.66 10.32
N VAL A 92 7.39 -7.91 11.19
CA VAL A 92 7.11 -6.48 11.40
C VAL A 92 8.19 -5.64 10.74
N TYR A 93 7.79 -4.86 9.73
CA TYR A 93 8.63 -3.89 9.05
C TYR A 93 8.27 -2.48 9.50
N TYR A 94 9.27 -1.62 9.66
CA TYR A 94 9.08 -0.26 10.13
C TYR A 94 9.41 0.79 9.07
N VAL A 95 8.54 1.79 8.97
CA VAL A 95 8.86 3.07 8.34
C VAL A 95 9.70 3.88 9.33
N GLU A 96 11.01 3.88 9.13
CA GLU A 96 11.98 4.46 10.06
C GLU A 96 12.04 6.00 9.97
N ASN A 97 11.96 6.52 8.75
CA ASN A 97 12.00 7.95 8.47
C ASN A 97 10.60 8.53 8.35
N GLN A 98 10.38 9.75 8.84
CA GLN A 98 9.13 10.47 8.63
C GLN A 98 9.32 11.96 8.91
N ARG A 99 8.39 12.79 8.42
CA ARG A 99 8.29 14.19 8.79
C ARG A 99 7.79 14.34 10.23
N GLU A 100 8.41 15.24 10.99
CA GLU A 100 7.99 15.54 12.36
C GLU A 100 6.68 16.35 12.44
N ASP A 101 6.13 16.84 11.32
CA ASP A 101 4.85 17.56 11.26
C ASP A 101 3.68 16.67 10.76
N ARG A 102 3.84 15.35 10.79
CA ARG A 102 2.86 14.38 10.30
C ARG A 102 2.46 13.35 11.37
N PRO A 103 1.68 13.74 12.39
CA PRO A 103 1.27 12.85 13.48
C PRO A 103 0.41 11.66 13.02
N ASN A 104 -0.29 11.77 11.89
CA ASN A 104 -1.08 10.66 11.33
C ASN A 104 -0.24 9.63 10.57
N ALA A 105 1.07 9.86 10.40
CA ALA A 105 1.94 8.95 9.69
C ALA A 105 2.03 7.56 10.34
N LEU A 106 1.53 7.36 11.55
CA LEU A 106 1.41 6.03 12.17
C LEU A 106 0.28 5.17 11.57
N PHE A 107 -0.72 5.78 10.91
CA PHE A 107 -1.86 5.09 10.31
C PHE A 107 -1.53 4.59 8.88
N MET A 108 -0.70 3.54 8.83
CA MET A 108 -0.17 2.94 7.59
C MET A 108 -1.25 2.46 6.61
N ARG A 109 -2.42 2.04 7.10
CA ARG A 109 -3.52 1.54 6.26
C ARG A 109 -3.96 2.56 5.20
N ASP A 110 -3.83 3.86 5.48
CA ASP A 110 -4.22 4.88 4.52
C ASP A 110 -3.14 5.16 3.48
N LEU A 111 -1.87 4.82 3.77
CA LEU A 111 -0.70 5.18 2.98
C LEU A 111 -0.28 4.11 1.96
N VAL A 112 -0.75 2.88 2.16
CA VAL A 112 -0.50 1.74 1.26
C VAL A 112 -1.79 0.96 1.03
N PHE A 113 -2.03 0.60 -0.22
CA PHE A 113 -2.95 -0.47 -0.55
C PHE A 113 -2.16 -1.58 -1.24
N MET A 114 -1.98 -2.71 -0.55
CA MET A 114 -1.28 -3.87 -1.11
C MET A 114 -2.16 -4.58 -2.14
N THR A 115 -1.51 -5.12 -3.14
CA THR A 115 -2.09 -5.96 -4.21
C THR A 115 -1.26 -7.23 -4.32
N PRO A 116 -1.68 -8.23 -5.10
CA PRO A 116 -0.86 -9.40 -5.33
C PRO A 116 0.50 -9.13 -5.97
N GLU A 117 0.59 -8.09 -6.81
CA GLU A 117 1.83 -7.75 -7.52
C GLU A 117 2.69 -6.71 -6.78
N GLY A 118 2.27 -6.25 -5.60
CA GLY A 118 2.98 -5.24 -4.81
C GLY A 118 2.09 -4.11 -4.30
N ALA A 119 2.71 -2.99 -3.93
CA ALA A 119 2.06 -1.87 -3.26
C ALA A 119 1.58 -0.78 -4.23
N ILE A 120 0.37 -0.29 -4.01
CA ILE A 120 -0.05 1.04 -4.45
C ILE A 120 0.27 2.04 -3.33
N VAL A 121 1.21 2.94 -3.58
CA VAL A 121 1.49 4.08 -2.71
C VAL A 121 0.41 5.14 -2.92
N THR A 122 -0.27 5.50 -1.84
CA THR A 122 -1.50 6.29 -1.92
C THR A 122 -1.23 7.79 -1.96
N ARG A 123 -2.30 8.59 -2.07
CA ARG A 123 -2.24 10.05 -2.07
C ARG A 123 -3.33 10.58 -1.09
N PRO A 124 -3.00 10.72 0.22
CA PRO A 124 -3.91 11.19 1.29
C PRO A 124 -4.65 12.51 1.07
N ALA A 125 -5.98 12.52 1.00
CA ALA A 125 -6.75 13.71 0.61
C ALA A 125 -6.50 14.95 1.47
N MET A 126 -6.27 14.76 2.78
CA MET A 126 -5.98 15.86 3.70
C MET A 126 -4.58 16.44 3.52
N ALA A 127 -4.48 17.78 3.43
CA ALA A 127 -3.21 18.48 3.35
C ALA A 127 -2.26 18.13 4.52
N ALA A 128 -2.82 17.99 5.73
CA ALA A 128 -2.09 17.61 6.94
C ALA A 128 -1.45 16.21 6.89
N ARG A 129 -1.78 15.39 5.88
CA ARG A 129 -1.20 14.05 5.67
C ARG A 129 -0.33 13.93 4.44
N ARG A 130 -0.30 14.97 3.59
CA ARG A 130 0.53 15.00 2.38
C ARG A 130 2.02 14.94 2.75
N GLY A 131 2.75 14.09 2.06
CA GLY A 131 4.18 13.88 2.26
C GLY A 131 4.51 12.69 3.17
N GLU A 132 3.53 12.09 3.83
CA GLU A 132 3.68 10.83 4.58
C GLU A 132 4.09 9.70 3.61
N GLU A 133 3.47 9.67 2.43
CA GLU A 133 3.61 8.64 1.39
C GLU A 133 5.04 8.49 0.85
N ARG A 134 5.86 9.56 0.93
CA ARG A 134 7.26 9.56 0.47
C ARG A 134 8.10 8.54 1.22
N TYR A 135 7.99 8.51 2.55
CA TYR A 135 8.83 7.66 3.39
C TYR A 135 8.33 6.22 3.47
N VAL A 136 7.03 6.03 3.22
CA VAL A 136 6.45 4.72 2.96
C VAL A 136 7.05 4.13 1.69
N ALA A 137 7.09 4.89 0.59
CA ALA A 137 7.71 4.44 -0.66
C ALA A 137 9.20 4.09 -0.50
N GLU A 138 9.95 4.91 0.25
CA GLU A 138 11.35 4.62 0.60
C GLU A 138 11.50 3.26 1.31
N THR A 139 10.63 3.00 2.29
CA THR A 139 10.68 1.76 3.07
C THR A 139 10.31 0.55 2.23
N LEU A 140 9.23 0.64 1.42
CA LEU A 140 8.80 -0.41 0.51
C LEU A 140 9.92 -0.81 -0.46
N ALA A 141 10.57 0.18 -1.09
CA ALA A 141 11.70 -0.05 -1.97
C ALA A 141 12.88 -0.72 -1.23
N LYS A 142 13.19 -0.28 -0.01
CA LYS A 142 14.28 -0.84 0.81
C LYS A 142 14.05 -2.30 1.17
N ILE A 143 12.81 -2.70 1.44
CA ILE A 143 12.48 -4.08 1.83
C ILE A 143 12.18 -5.00 0.63
N GLY A 144 12.21 -4.47 -0.60
CA GLY A 144 12.00 -5.24 -1.83
C GLY A 144 10.52 -5.44 -2.21
N VAL A 145 9.60 -4.66 -1.66
CA VAL A 145 8.20 -4.69 -2.12
C VAL A 145 8.09 -3.89 -3.42
N PRO A 146 7.56 -4.48 -4.51
CA PRO A 146 7.32 -3.74 -5.74
C PRO A 146 6.33 -2.60 -5.51
N ILE A 147 6.57 -1.44 -6.11
CA ILE A 147 5.60 -0.34 -6.14
C ILE A 147 4.98 -0.33 -7.54
N VAL A 148 3.78 -0.90 -7.65
CA VAL A 148 3.06 -1.02 -8.93
C VAL A 148 2.45 0.32 -9.36
N ARG A 149 2.19 1.21 -8.40
CA ARG A 149 1.59 2.53 -8.64
C ARG A 149 1.92 3.48 -7.51
N THR A 150 2.16 4.74 -7.85
CA THR A 150 2.04 5.87 -6.93
C THR A 150 0.89 6.75 -7.42
N ILE A 151 -0.14 6.94 -6.60
CA ILE A 151 -1.31 7.75 -6.97
C ILE A 151 -0.88 9.19 -7.23
N ASN A 152 -1.22 9.72 -8.40
CA ASN A 152 -0.64 10.96 -8.92
C ASN A 152 -1.65 11.84 -9.67
N GLY A 153 -1.19 12.99 -10.18
CA GLY A 153 -2.06 13.95 -10.87
C GLY A 153 -3.06 14.62 -9.92
N ASN A 154 -4.30 14.79 -10.39
CA ASN A 154 -5.40 15.33 -9.58
C ASN A 154 -6.06 14.27 -8.68
N CYS A 155 -5.53 13.05 -8.62
CA CYS A 155 -6.13 11.94 -7.89
C CYS A 155 -5.95 12.07 -6.38
N THR A 156 -6.94 11.63 -5.62
CA THR A 156 -6.76 11.28 -4.21
C THR A 156 -7.24 9.85 -4.01
N PHE A 157 -6.54 9.11 -3.16
CA PHE A 157 -6.90 7.77 -2.74
C PHE A 157 -6.17 7.51 -1.43
N GLU A 158 -6.85 6.88 -0.47
CA GLU A 158 -6.28 6.37 0.78
C GLU A 158 -6.59 4.88 0.86
N GLY A 159 -5.65 4.08 1.37
CA GLY A 159 -5.72 2.61 1.29
C GLY A 159 -6.95 2.02 1.99
N ALA A 160 -7.50 2.67 3.02
CA ALA A 160 -8.76 2.28 3.65
C ALA A 160 -10.00 2.37 2.74
N MET A 161 -9.87 2.95 1.54
CA MET A 161 -10.93 3.05 0.55
C MET A 161 -10.98 1.84 -0.39
N GLY A 162 -10.02 0.91 -0.26
CA GLY A 162 -10.02 -0.38 -0.94
C GLY A 162 -9.99 -1.52 0.09
N MET A 163 -10.68 -2.62 -0.20
CA MET A 163 -10.68 -3.80 0.65
C MET A 163 -10.75 -5.06 -0.20
N TRP A 164 -9.76 -5.94 -0.06
CA TRP A 164 -9.77 -7.23 -0.73
C TRP A 164 -10.77 -8.18 -0.08
N VAL A 165 -11.67 -8.74 -0.87
CA VAL A 165 -12.56 -9.83 -0.42
C VAL A 165 -11.88 -11.16 -0.73
N ASP A 166 -11.44 -11.32 -1.98
CA ASP A 166 -10.67 -12.46 -2.48
C ASP A 166 -9.89 -12.05 -3.73
N ARG A 167 -9.18 -13.01 -4.36
CA ARG A 167 -8.30 -12.75 -5.49
C ARG A 167 -8.96 -12.10 -6.71
N GLN A 168 -10.27 -12.22 -6.86
CA GLN A 168 -11.03 -11.70 -8.00
C GLN A 168 -11.97 -10.56 -7.61
N THR A 169 -12.13 -10.29 -6.31
CA THR A 169 -13.14 -9.37 -5.77
C THR A 169 -12.54 -8.30 -4.85
N VAL A 170 -12.76 -7.02 -5.20
CA VAL A 170 -12.33 -5.87 -4.38
C VAL A 170 -13.50 -4.92 -4.15
N ILE A 171 -13.72 -4.53 -2.91
CA ILE A 171 -14.57 -3.38 -2.60
C ILE A 171 -13.71 -2.13 -2.78
N LEU A 172 -14.14 -1.22 -3.64
CA LEU A 172 -13.43 0.04 -3.91
C LEU A 172 -14.40 1.20 -3.79
N ALA A 173 -14.04 2.19 -2.98
CA ALA A 173 -14.93 3.28 -2.62
C ALA A 173 -14.48 4.63 -3.19
N THR A 174 -15.46 5.45 -3.55
CA THR A 174 -15.30 6.90 -3.76
C THR A 174 -15.80 7.67 -2.55
N GLY A 175 -15.23 8.84 -2.28
CA GLY A 175 -15.61 9.65 -1.12
C GLY A 175 -14.68 10.83 -0.90
N SER A 176 -14.73 11.40 0.30
CA SER A 176 -13.86 12.52 0.68
C SER A 176 -12.36 12.19 0.64
N ARG A 177 -11.99 10.90 0.73
CA ARG A 177 -10.61 10.40 0.66
C ARG A 177 -10.20 9.90 -0.73
N THR A 178 -11.17 9.42 -1.52
CA THR A 178 -10.94 8.91 -2.88
C THR A 178 -11.83 9.62 -3.88
N ASN A 179 -11.24 10.50 -4.69
CA ASN A 179 -11.98 11.13 -5.78
C ASN A 179 -12.10 10.18 -6.99
N LYS A 180 -12.95 10.55 -7.95
CA LYS A 180 -13.22 9.72 -9.14
C LYS A 180 -11.94 9.35 -9.90
N ALA A 181 -11.03 10.31 -10.11
CA ALA A 181 -9.78 10.05 -10.82
C ALA A 181 -8.87 9.06 -10.06
N GLY A 182 -8.82 9.14 -8.73
CA GLY A 182 -8.09 8.18 -7.91
C GLY A 182 -8.71 6.79 -7.91
N TYR A 183 -10.04 6.71 -7.88
CA TYR A 183 -10.77 5.45 -8.06
C TYR A 183 -10.40 4.80 -9.40
N GLU A 184 -10.48 5.55 -10.50
CA GLU A 184 -10.17 5.04 -11.84
C GLU A 184 -8.70 4.60 -11.98
N GLN A 185 -7.75 5.31 -11.33
CA GLN A 185 -6.35 4.88 -11.32
C GLN A 185 -6.13 3.55 -10.61
N VAL A 186 -6.85 3.29 -9.51
CA VAL A 186 -6.76 2.03 -8.75
C VAL A 186 -7.52 0.92 -9.48
N GLU A 187 -8.72 1.20 -9.96
CA GLU A 187 -9.55 0.28 -10.73
C GLU A 187 -8.79 -0.27 -11.94
N TYR A 188 -8.05 0.60 -12.65
CA TYR A 188 -7.22 0.19 -13.78
C TYR A 188 -6.18 -0.87 -13.39
N GLU A 189 -5.43 -0.64 -12.29
CA GLU A 189 -4.42 -1.60 -11.84
C GLU A 189 -5.06 -2.92 -11.39
N LEU A 190 -6.17 -2.86 -10.67
CA LEU A 190 -6.91 -4.05 -10.22
C LEU A 190 -7.38 -4.89 -11.41
N LYS A 191 -8.01 -4.28 -12.41
CA LYS A 191 -8.46 -4.98 -13.63
C LYS A 191 -7.29 -5.58 -14.41
N ARG A 192 -6.17 -4.85 -14.51
CA ARG A 192 -4.93 -5.37 -15.13
C ARG A 192 -4.44 -6.63 -14.43
N MET A 193 -4.58 -6.72 -13.11
CA MET A 193 -4.20 -7.87 -12.28
C MET A 193 -5.25 -9.00 -12.27
N GLY A 194 -6.30 -8.90 -13.08
CA GLY A 194 -7.32 -9.95 -13.22
C GLY A 194 -8.47 -9.89 -12.22
N VAL A 195 -8.66 -8.78 -11.50
CA VAL A 195 -9.86 -8.57 -10.68
C VAL A 195 -11.07 -8.39 -11.61
N SER A 196 -12.04 -9.31 -11.53
CA SER A 196 -13.27 -9.29 -12.32
C SER A 196 -14.39 -8.52 -11.65
N ASP A 197 -14.42 -8.50 -10.31
CA ASP A 197 -15.56 -8.04 -9.52
C ASP A 197 -15.15 -6.89 -8.60
N ILE A 198 -15.33 -5.66 -9.09
CA ILE A 198 -15.10 -4.45 -8.29
C ILE A 198 -16.43 -3.94 -7.76
N ILE A 199 -16.66 -4.12 -6.47
CA ILE A 199 -17.88 -3.66 -5.79
C ILE A 199 -17.67 -2.18 -5.43
N HIS A 200 -18.30 -1.30 -6.19
CA HIS A 200 -18.25 0.14 -5.92
C HIS A 200 -19.08 0.51 -4.69
N MET A 201 -18.50 1.33 -3.81
CA MET A 201 -19.21 1.98 -2.70
C MET A 201 -18.98 3.49 -2.71
N GLN A 202 -19.91 4.24 -2.11
CA GLN A 202 -19.73 5.67 -1.85
C GLN A 202 -19.86 5.94 -0.36
N ILE A 203 -18.83 6.55 0.23
CA ILE A 203 -18.72 6.83 1.68
C ILE A 203 -18.22 8.23 2.01
#